data_AF-A0A011Q009-F1
#
_entry.id   AF-A0A011Q009-F1
#
_cell.length_a   1.000
_cell.length_b   1.000
_cell.length_c   1.000
_cell.angle_alpha   90.00
_cell.angle_beta   90.00
_cell.angle_gamma   90.00
#
_symmetry.space_group_name_H-M   'P 1'
#
loop_
_entity.id
_entity.type
_entity.pdbx_description
1 polymer ?
#
loop_
_entity_poly.entity_id
_entity_poly.type
_entity_poly.pdbx_seq_one_letter_code
_entity_poly.pdbx_strand_id
1 'polypeptide(L)'
;MSRVTLTDVEWINLNVLVVIRAGLQYDPASTCCRYGLNTAQANHLRELSLDELWSLVINVGDTTLFPPRADLVTLLSTPRALVGPMALVRPPMPMENRR
;
A
#
# COMPACT_ATOMS: atom_id res chain seq x y z
N MET A 1 25.27 10.88 -15.12
CA MET A 1 24.05 10.67 -14.32
C MET A 1 23.78 9.17 -14.29
N SER A 2 24.08 8.51 -13.17
CA SER A 2 23.75 7.10 -12.99
C SER A 2 22.23 6.96 -13.08
N ARG A 3 21.77 6.11 -13.99
CA ARG A 3 20.36 5.81 -14.15
C ARG A 3 19.96 4.99 -12.93
N VAL A 4 19.39 5.64 -11.91
CA VAL A 4 18.88 4.96 -10.73
C VAL A 4 17.72 4.10 -11.20
N THR A 5 17.97 2.82 -11.37
CA THR A 5 16.94 1.83 -11.67
C THR A 5 16.40 1.35 -10.34
N LEU A 6 15.14 1.67 -10.04
CA LEU A 6 14.47 1.03 -8.92
C LEU A 6 14.40 -0.48 -9.16
N THR A 7 14.57 -1.23 -8.08
CA THR A 7 14.17 -2.63 -7.98
C THR A 7 12.65 -2.77 -8.16
N ASP A 8 12.19 -4.00 -8.40
CA ASP A 8 10.77 -4.28 -8.55
C ASP A 8 9.98 -3.91 -7.28
N VAL A 9 10.56 -4.14 -6.10
CA VAL A 9 9.93 -3.83 -4.81
C VAL A 9 9.83 -2.32 -4.57
N GLU A 10 10.89 -1.58 -4.87
CA GLU A 10 10.86 -0.11 -4.78
C GLU A 10 9.84 0.49 -5.75
N TRP A 11 9.74 -0.05 -6.97
CA TRP A 11 8.72 0.34 -7.94
C TRP A 11 7.30 0.09 -7.41
N ILE A 12 7.04 -1.08 -6.83
CA ILE A 12 5.72 -1.40 -6.26
C ILE A 12 5.40 -0.46 -5.09
N ASN A 13 6.35 -0.26 -4.17
CA ASN A 13 6.19 0.66 -3.05
C ASN A 13 5.83 2.07 -3.53
N LEU A 14 6.57 2.57 -4.53
CA LEU A 14 6.33 3.91 -5.08
C LEU A 14 4.95 4.03 -5.71
N ASN A 15 4.57 3.07 -6.57
CA ASN A 15 3.28 3.11 -7.25
C ASN A 15 2.13 3.16 -6.24
N VAL A 16 2.17 2.31 -5.21
CA VAL A 16 1.12 2.30 -4.18
C VAL A 16 1.09 3.61 -3.39
N LEU A 17 2.25 4.12 -2.95
CA LEU A 17 2.32 5.40 -2.21
C LEU A 17 1.79 6.58 -3.03
N VAL A 18 2.12 6.64 -4.33
CA VAL A 18 1.63 7.69 -5.24
C VAL A 18 0.12 7.63 -5.41
N VAL A 19 -0.45 6.43 -5.58
CA VAL A 19 -1.91 6.25 -5.70
C VAL A 19 -2.62 6.62 -4.41
N ILE A 20 -2.09 6.21 -3.25
CA ILE A 20 -2.64 6.57 -1.94
C ILE A 20 -2.62 8.10 -1.77
N ARG A 21 -1.49 8.75 -2.04
CA ARG A 21 -1.34 10.20 -1.91
C ARG A 21 -2.33 10.95 -2.81
N ALA A 22 -2.46 10.56 -4.08
CA ALA A 22 -3.44 11.15 -4.99
C ALA A 22 -4.88 10.94 -4.47
N GLY A 23 -5.21 9.77 -3.96
CA GLY A 23 -6.49 9.49 -3.33
C GLY A 23 -6.76 10.37 -2.11
N LEU A 24 -5.76 10.61 -1.26
CA LEU A 24 -5.85 11.48 -0.08
C LEU A 24 -6.06 12.96 -0.43
N GLN A 25 -5.60 13.40 -1.61
CA GLN A 25 -5.84 14.75 -2.12
C GLN A 25 -7.28 14.95 -2.61
N TYR A 26 -7.93 13.87 -3.09
CA TYR A 26 -9.29 13.93 -3.63
C TYR A 26 -10.37 13.58 -2.60
N ASP A 27 -10.23 12.43 -1.94
CA ASP A 27 -11.17 11.92 -0.93
C ASP A 27 -10.39 11.22 0.21
N PRO A 28 -10.02 11.95 1.27
CA PRO A 28 -9.22 11.41 2.34
C PRO A 28 -9.96 10.33 3.14
N ALA A 29 -11.26 10.50 3.39
CA ALA A 29 -12.02 9.56 4.22
C ALA A 29 -12.14 8.19 3.54
N SER A 30 -12.56 8.15 2.27
CA SER A 30 -12.65 6.90 1.51
C SER A 30 -11.28 6.26 1.30
N THR A 31 -10.24 7.06 1.08
CA THR A 31 -8.88 6.56 0.91
C THR A 31 -8.33 5.95 2.20
N CYS A 32 -8.54 6.58 3.35
CA CYS A 32 -8.20 6.00 4.65
C CYS A 32 -8.90 4.66 4.87
N CYS A 33 -10.21 4.57 4.59
CA CYS A 33 -10.96 3.31 4.73
C CYS A 33 -10.44 2.21 3.80
N ARG A 34 -10.13 2.53 2.54
CA ARG A 34 -9.64 1.55 1.55
C ARG A 34 -8.25 1.00 1.88
N TYR A 35 -7.37 1.85 2.40
CA TYR A 35 -5.96 1.50 2.67
C TYR A 35 -5.65 1.27 4.16
N GLY A 36 -6.67 1.31 5.03
CA GLY A 36 -6.49 1.08 6.47
C GLY A 36 -5.60 2.12 7.16
N LEU A 37 -5.66 3.38 6.71
CA LEU A 37 -4.81 4.45 7.25
C LEU A 37 -5.50 5.15 8.42
N ASN A 38 -4.73 5.44 9.47
CA ASN A 38 -5.16 6.38 10.49
C ASN A 38 -4.88 7.83 10.06
N THR A 39 -5.45 8.79 10.80
CA THR A 39 -5.34 10.22 10.50
C THR A 39 -3.89 10.72 10.44
N ALA A 40 -3.02 10.22 11.32
CA ALA A 40 -1.61 10.64 11.36
C ALA A 40 -0.86 10.17 10.10
N GLN A 41 -1.06 8.90 9.71
CA GLN A 41 -0.49 8.34 8.49
C GLN A 41 -0.98 9.09 7.25
N ALA A 42 -2.29 9.35 7.17
CA ALA A 42 -2.89 10.07 6.05
C ALA A 42 -2.37 11.51 5.91
N ASN A 43 -2.20 12.22 7.03
CA ASN A 43 -1.63 13.56 7.01
C ASN A 43 -0.18 13.54 6.55
N HIS A 44 0.63 12.64 7.09
CA HIS A 44 2.04 12.52 6.70
C HIS A 44 2.19 12.22 5.21
N LEU A 45 1.46 11.23 4.68
CA LEU A 45 1.52 10.87 3.26
C LEU A 45 1.07 11.99 2.31
N ARG A 46 0.16 12.85 2.76
CA ARG A 46 -0.33 13.99 1.98
C ARG A 46 0.67 15.13 1.90
N GLU A 47 1.51 15.30 2.92
CA GLU A 47 2.53 16.35 3.01
C GLU A 47 3.76 16.05 2.14
N LEU A 48 4.07 14.76 1.92
CA LEU A 48 5.21 14.37 1.08
C LEU A 48 5.01 14.83 -0.38
N SER A 49 6.07 15.33 -0.99
CA SER A 49 6.18 15.55 -2.42
C SER A 49 6.48 14.25 -3.17
N LEU A 50 6.38 14.28 -4.51
CA LEU A 50 6.72 13.11 -5.32
C LEU A 50 8.21 12.76 -5.19
N ASP A 51 9.09 13.77 -5.15
CA ASP A 51 10.54 13.57 -4.99
C ASP A 51 10.89 12.98 -3.62
N GLU A 52 10.17 13.38 -2.56
CA GLU A 52 10.34 12.77 -1.23
C GLU A 52 9.87 11.32 -1.19
N LEU A 53 8.76 10.98 -1.86
CA LEU A 53 8.33 9.58 -2.00
C LEU A 53 9.37 8.73 -2.75
N TRP A 54 9.92 9.27 -3.84
CA TRP A 54 11.01 8.63 -4.58
C TRP A 54 12.25 8.40 -3.73
N SER A 55 12.70 9.42 -3.01
CA SER A 55 13.82 9.31 -2.07
C SER A 55 13.54 8.27 -0.99
N LEU A 56 12.34 8.26 -0.42
CA LEU A 56 11.95 7.33 0.64
C LEU A 56 12.02 5.88 0.16
N VAL A 57 11.44 5.55 -1.00
CA VAL A 57 11.45 4.16 -1.48
C VAL A 57 12.85 3.65 -1.77
N ILE A 58 13.74 4.49 -2.33
CA ILE A 58 15.14 4.13 -2.59
C ILE A 58 15.87 3.83 -1.27
N ASN A 59 15.59 4.60 -0.21
CA ASN A 59 16.21 4.38 1.09
C ASN A 59 15.61 3.19 1.85
N VAL A 60 14.35 2.83 1.59
CA VAL A 60 13.74 1.58 2.09
C VAL A 60 14.39 0.36 1.41
N GLY A 61 14.75 0.48 0.13
CA GLY A 61 15.38 -0.57 -0.64
C GLY A 61 14.42 -1.73 -0.96
N ASP A 62 14.97 -2.94 -1.07
CA ASP A 62 14.26 -4.17 -1.45
C ASP A 62 13.40 -4.75 -0.31
N THR A 63 12.65 -3.88 0.39
CA THR A 63 11.72 -4.24 1.46
C THR A 63 10.32 -3.76 1.11
N THR A 64 9.35 -4.66 1.10
CA THR A 64 7.96 -4.29 0.80
C THR A 64 7.35 -3.49 1.97
N LEU A 65 6.74 -2.36 1.66
CA LEU A 65 5.92 -1.58 2.59
C LEU A 65 4.48 -2.12 2.66
N PHE A 66 4.08 -2.93 1.69
CA PHE A 66 2.72 -3.42 1.50
C PHE A 66 2.74 -4.96 1.45
N PRO A 67 3.05 -5.63 2.58
CA PRO A 67 3.05 -7.08 2.60
C PRO A 67 1.65 -7.63 2.25
N PRO A 68 1.58 -8.83 1.67
CA PRO A 68 0.32 -9.53 1.48
C PRO A 68 -0.54 -9.59 2.74
N ARG A 69 -1.85 -9.46 2.58
CA ARG A 69 -2.81 -9.77 3.65
C ARG A 69 -2.74 -11.25 4.03
N ALA A 70 -2.98 -11.55 5.31
CA ALA A 70 -2.96 -12.90 5.88
C ALA A 70 -3.90 -13.89 5.19
N ASP A 71 -5.01 -13.41 4.62
CA ASP A 71 -6.01 -14.23 3.93
C ASP A 71 -5.89 -14.17 2.39
N LEU A 72 -4.76 -13.73 1.84
CA LEU A 72 -4.56 -13.54 0.40
C LEU A 72 -4.95 -14.78 -0.41
N VAL A 73 -4.38 -15.94 -0.07
CA VAL A 73 -4.63 -17.19 -0.81
C VAL A 73 -6.11 -17.56 -0.77
N THR A 74 -6.74 -17.43 0.41
CA THR A 74 -8.17 -17.69 0.59
C THR A 74 -9.00 -16.81 -0.35
N LEU A 75 -8.74 -15.49 -0.40
CA LEU A 75 -9.48 -14.59 -1.30
C LEU A 75 -9.26 -14.91 -2.78
N LEU A 76 -8.05 -15.31 -3.17
CA LEU A 76 -7.75 -15.66 -4.55
C LEU A 76 -8.41 -16.96 -4.99
N SER A 77 -8.66 -17.89 -4.06
CA SER A 77 -9.35 -19.16 -4.30
C SER A 77 -10.87 -19.09 -4.13
N THR A 78 -11.41 -18.01 -3.55
CA THR A 78 -12.85 -17.81 -3.35
C THR A 78 -13.59 -17.65 -4.70
N PRO A 79 -14.81 -18.22 -4.85
CA PRO A 79 -15.66 -17.98 -6.01
C PRO A 79 -15.85 -16.49 -6.28
N ARG A 80 -15.74 -16.07 -7.55
CA ARG A 80 -15.70 -14.64 -7.93
C ARG A 80 -16.83 -13.80 -7.35
N ALA A 81 -18.05 -14.35 -7.27
CA ALA A 81 -19.22 -13.69 -6.71
C ALA A 81 -19.09 -13.35 -5.21
N LEU A 82 -18.20 -14.03 -4.48
CA LEU A 82 -18.04 -13.88 -3.03
C LEU A 82 -16.75 -13.13 -2.63
N VAL A 83 -15.81 -12.90 -3.56
CA VAL A 83 -14.50 -12.28 -3.24
C VAL A 83 -14.68 -10.90 -2.62
N GLY A 84 -15.52 -10.05 -3.22
CA GLY A 84 -15.80 -8.70 -2.72
C GLY A 84 -16.39 -8.70 -1.31
N PRO A 85 -17.53 -9.39 -1.07
CA PRO A 85 -18.09 -9.54 0.27
C PRO A 85 -17.09 -10.09 1.29
N MET A 86 -16.31 -11.12 0.95
CA MET A 86 -15.30 -11.69 1.85
C MET A 86 -14.20 -10.71 2.19
N ALA A 87 -13.70 -9.94 1.21
CA ALA A 87 -12.66 -8.93 1.42
C ALA A 87 -13.16 -7.76 2.28
N LEU A 88 -14.47 -7.47 2.27
CA LEU A 88 -15.08 -6.39 3.07
C LEU A 88 -15.25 -6.78 4.54
N VAL A 89 -15.71 -8.01 4.82
CA VAL A 89 -15.93 -8.47 6.21
C VAL A 89 -14.64 -8.89 6.92
N ARG A 90 -13.54 -9.09 6.16
CA ARG A 90 -12.21 -9.40 6.68
C ARG A 90 -11.25 -8.27 6.29
N PRO A 91 -11.09 -7.22 7.12
CA PRO A 91 -10.15 -6.15 6.81
C PRO A 91 -8.72 -6.72 6.64
N PRO A 92 -7.88 -6.09 5.79
CA PRO A 92 -6.54 -6.60 5.52
C PRO A 92 -5.71 -6.54 6.80
N MET A 93 -5.35 -7.71 7.32
CA MET A 93 -4.39 -7.86 8.39
C MET A 93 -3.05 -8.29 7.78
N PRO A 94 -1.92 -7.66 8.15
CA PRO A 94 -0.61 -8.13 7.73
C PRO A 94 -0.41 -9.60 8.09
N MET A 95 0.36 -10.34 7.29
CA MET A 95 0.78 -11.68 7.69
C MET A 95 1.61 -11.60 8.99
N GLU A 96 1.26 -12.41 9.98
CA GLU A 96 2.11 -12.61 11.16
C GLU A 96 3.42 -13.25 10.69
N ASN A 97 4.54 -12.56 10.85
CA ASN A 97 5.84 -13.13 10.59
C ASN A 97 6.08 -14.25 11.61
N ARG A 98 5.88 -15.51 11.22
CA ARG A 98 6.42 -16.64 11.97
C ARG A 98 7.94 -16.57 11.89
N ARG A 99 8.55 -16.02 12.93
CA ARG A 99 9.98 -16.19 13.20
C ARG A 99 10.23 -17.58 13.74
#